data_AF-A0A543CY33-F1
#
_entry.id   AF-A0A543CY33-F1
#
_cell.length_a   1.000
_cell.length_b   1.000
_cell.length_c   1.000
_cell.angle_alpha   90.00
_cell.angle_beta   90.00
_cell.angle_gamma   90.00
#
_symmetry.space_group_name_H-M   'P 1'
#
loop_
_entity.id
_entity.type
_entity.pdbx_description
1 polymer ?
#
loop_
_entity_poly.entity_id
_entity_poly.type
_entity_poly.pdbx_seq_one_letter_code
_entity_poly.pdbx_strand_id
1 'polypeptide(L)'
;MNSYPTEIDLLAALDRSDDLVRECAAGHVSFADFCAQYDNFYWSFALDGHESDQAGQAVLAKYAARIALHQKVADTILAKSCSDTDAVKESYRAAGRFGSAEAVARLKLVAAGLLGGEA
;
A
#
# COMPACT_ATOMS: atom_id res chain seq x y z
N MET A 1 -28.93 1.79 7.84
CA MET A 1 -27.56 1.65 8.39
C MET A 1 -26.64 1.82 7.21
N ASN A 2 -25.80 2.85 7.22
CA ASN A 2 -24.72 2.96 6.25
C ASN A 2 -23.61 2.04 6.72
N SER A 3 -23.31 1.01 5.94
CA SER A 3 -22.20 0.10 6.19
C SER A 3 -20.88 0.81 5.94
N TYR A 4 -19.82 0.43 6.67
CA TYR A 4 -18.49 1.00 6.47
C TYR A 4 -17.45 -0.09 6.12
N PRO A 5 -16.64 0.11 5.06
CA PRO A 5 -16.77 1.16 4.05
C PRO A 5 -17.99 0.91 3.14
N THR A 6 -18.51 1.97 2.52
CA THR A 6 -19.38 1.77 1.36
C THR A 6 -18.52 1.30 0.17
N GLU A 7 -19.12 0.56 -0.75
CA GLU A 7 -18.40 0.04 -1.92
C GLU A 7 -17.84 1.17 -2.81
N ILE A 8 -18.57 2.28 -2.95
CA ILE A 8 -18.14 3.44 -3.74
C ILE A 8 -16.91 4.10 -3.09
N ASP A 9 -16.95 4.32 -1.78
CA ASP A 9 -15.83 4.93 -1.05
C ASP A 9 -14.58 4.03 -1.09
N LEU A 10 -14.76 2.72 -0.94
CA LEU A 10 -13.67 1.76 -1.03
C LEU A 10 -13.02 1.77 -2.42
N LEU A 11 -13.82 1.72 -3.48
CA LEU A 11 -13.30 1.73 -4.86
C LEU A 11 -12.54 3.02 -5.16
N ALA A 12 -13.10 4.18 -4.81
CA ALA A 12 -12.42 5.46 -5.02
C ALA A 12 -11.08 5.53 -4.25
N ALA A 13 -11.03 4.99 -3.03
CA ALA A 13 -9.81 4.97 -2.23
C ALA A 13 -8.76 3.99 -2.78
N LEU A 14 -9.19 2.82 -3.26
CA LEU A 14 -8.32 1.84 -3.92
C LEU A 14 -7.79 2.38 -5.25
N ASP A 15 -8.62 3.03 -6.06
CA ASP A 15 -8.22 3.60 -7.37
C ASP A 15 -7.13 4.64 -7.19
N ARG A 16 -7.35 5.60 -6.28
CA ARG A 16 -6.34 6.61 -5.93
C ARG A 16 -5.03 5.97 -5.46
N SER A 17 -5.13 4.96 -4.60
CA SER A 17 -3.96 4.34 -3.97
C SER A 17 -3.18 3.47 -4.96
N ASP A 18 -3.86 2.78 -5.86
CA ASP A 18 -3.26 2.04 -6.96
C ASP A 18 -2.50 2.96 -7.92
N ASP A 19 -3.13 4.08 -8.31
CA ASP A 19 -2.48 5.06 -9.17
C ASP A 19 -1.22 5.63 -8.52
N LEU A 20 -1.28 5.94 -7.23
CA LEU A 20 -0.11 6.42 -6.50
C LEU A 20 1.02 5.37 -6.43
N VAL A 21 0.69 4.09 -6.28
CA VAL A 21 1.66 2.99 -6.36
C VAL A 21 2.27 2.89 -7.75
N ARG A 22 1.46 3.00 -8.82
CA ARG A 22 1.93 2.96 -10.21
C ARG A 22 2.84 4.15 -10.53
N GLU A 23 2.45 5.36 -10.16
CA GLU A 23 3.22 6.58 -10.41
C GLU A 23 4.57 6.57 -9.68
N CYS A 24 4.61 6.08 -8.44
CA CYS A 24 5.87 5.92 -7.71
C CYS A 24 6.74 4.81 -8.35
N ALA A 25 6.15 3.68 -8.73
CA ALA A 25 6.85 2.60 -9.42
C ALA A 25 7.42 3.04 -10.78
N ALA A 26 6.73 3.90 -11.52
CA ALA A 26 7.18 4.49 -12.77
C ALA A 26 8.27 5.56 -12.57
N GLY A 27 8.44 6.06 -11.35
CA GLY A 27 9.37 7.15 -11.02
C GLY A 27 8.82 8.55 -11.33
N HIS A 28 7.52 8.68 -11.59
CA HIS A 28 6.85 9.97 -11.76
C HIS A 28 6.68 10.70 -10.42
N VAL A 29 6.52 9.94 -9.33
CA VAL A 29 6.43 10.44 -7.95
C VAL A 29 7.59 9.90 -7.13
N SER A 30 8.24 10.77 -6.34
CA SER A 30 9.33 10.35 -5.46
C SER A 30 8.82 9.43 -4.35
N PHE A 31 9.67 8.58 -3.79
CA PHE A 31 9.25 7.72 -2.67
C PHE A 31 8.82 8.52 -1.44
N ALA A 32 9.41 9.71 -1.22
CA ALA A 32 9.02 10.59 -0.13
C ALA A 32 7.62 11.17 -0.34
N ASP A 33 7.31 11.64 -1.55
CA ASP A 33 5.97 12.14 -1.91
C ASP A 33 4.93 11.01 -1.91
N PHE A 34 5.32 9.81 -2.31
CA PHE A 34 4.51 8.61 -2.15
C PHE A 34 4.17 8.39 -0.68
N CYS A 35 5.16 8.36 0.22
CA CYS A 35 4.91 8.17 1.65
C CYS A 35 4.01 9.28 2.22
N ALA A 36 4.17 10.53 1.80
CA ALA A 36 3.35 11.64 2.27
C ALA A 36 1.88 11.54 1.80
N GLN A 37 1.64 11.06 0.58
CA GLN A 37 0.29 10.97 -0.01
C GLN A 37 -0.41 9.64 0.31
N TYR A 38 0.36 8.56 0.40
CA TYR A 38 -0.10 7.21 0.73
C TYR A 38 -0.25 7.02 2.24
N ASP A 39 0.56 7.74 3.03
CA ASP A 39 0.61 7.76 4.50
C ASP A 39 0.74 6.35 5.09
N ASN A 40 -0.38 5.73 5.40
CA ASN A 40 -0.48 4.33 5.80
C ASN A 40 -1.82 3.73 5.39
N PHE A 41 -2.25 4.00 4.15
CA PHE A 41 -3.59 3.74 3.60
C PHE A 41 -4.28 2.46 4.10
N TYR A 42 -3.59 1.32 4.07
CA TYR A 42 -4.15 0.04 4.53
C TYR A 42 -4.71 0.12 5.96
N TRP A 43 -3.94 0.71 6.87
CA TRP A 43 -4.33 0.88 8.26
C TRP A 43 -5.26 2.09 8.44
N SER A 44 -4.97 3.21 7.78
CA SER A 44 -5.75 4.45 7.92
C SER A 44 -7.18 4.31 7.38
N PHE A 45 -7.43 3.40 6.43
CA PHE A 45 -8.76 3.10 5.89
C PHE A 45 -9.38 1.82 6.49
N ALA A 46 -8.76 1.24 7.53
CA ALA A 46 -9.23 0.02 8.21
C ALA A 46 -9.53 -1.14 7.25
N LEU A 47 -8.65 -1.37 6.27
CA LEU A 47 -8.81 -2.44 5.27
C LEU A 47 -8.64 -3.85 5.85
N ASP A 48 -8.17 -3.96 7.09
CA ASP A 48 -8.20 -5.20 7.88
C ASP A 48 -9.63 -5.56 8.37
N GLY A 49 -10.58 -4.63 8.21
CA GLY A 49 -11.98 -4.80 8.55
C GLY A 49 -12.31 -4.61 10.02
N HIS A 50 -11.36 -4.13 10.85
CA HIS A 50 -11.62 -3.94 12.28
C HIS A 50 -12.79 -2.98 12.55
N GLU A 51 -12.92 -1.96 11.71
CA GLU A 51 -13.98 -0.93 11.79
C GLU A 51 -15.26 -1.31 11.00
N SER A 52 -15.30 -2.48 10.35
CA SER A 52 -16.38 -2.85 9.44
C SER A 52 -17.47 -3.70 10.10
N ASP A 53 -18.73 -3.32 9.85
CA ASP A 53 -19.90 -4.16 10.13
C ASP A 53 -20.02 -5.31 9.11
N GLN A 54 -21.01 -6.19 9.27
CA GLN A 54 -21.17 -7.37 8.41
C GLN A 54 -21.30 -7.05 6.92
N ALA A 55 -21.97 -5.95 6.55
CA ALA A 55 -22.08 -5.56 5.15
C ALA A 55 -20.78 -4.93 4.64
N GLY A 56 -20.07 -4.16 5.48
CA GLY A 56 -18.72 -3.68 5.18
C GLY A 56 -17.71 -4.81 4.97
N GLN A 57 -17.76 -5.84 5.82
CA GLN A 57 -16.94 -7.06 5.70
C GLN A 57 -17.19 -7.78 4.37
N ALA A 58 -18.44 -7.86 3.91
CA ALA A 58 -18.77 -8.45 2.62
C ALA A 58 -18.19 -7.66 1.44
N VAL A 59 -18.19 -6.32 1.54
CA VAL A 59 -17.55 -5.44 0.55
C VAL A 59 -16.04 -5.62 0.55
N LEU A 60 -15.37 -5.61 1.72
CA LEU A 60 -13.93 -5.86 1.81
C LEU A 60 -13.54 -7.23 1.25
N ALA A 61 -14.33 -8.28 1.56
CA ALA A 61 -14.11 -9.62 1.04
C ALA A 61 -14.18 -9.69 -0.49
N LYS A 62 -15.11 -8.93 -1.11
CA LYS A 62 -15.24 -8.82 -2.57
C LYS A 62 -13.97 -8.28 -3.24
N TYR A 63 -13.25 -7.39 -2.56
CA TYR A 63 -12.03 -6.75 -3.08
C TYR A 63 -10.73 -7.24 -2.41
N ALA A 64 -10.78 -8.38 -1.70
CA ALA A 64 -9.68 -8.89 -0.88
C ALA A 64 -8.36 -9.03 -1.64
N ALA A 65 -8.39 -9.45 -2.92
CA ALA A 65 -7.19 -9.58 -3.73
C ALA A 65 -6.46 -8.24 -3.93
N ARG A 66 -7.21 -7.17 -4.15
CA ARG A 66 -6.69 -5.81 -4.35
C ARG A 66 -6.20 -5.23 -3.02
N ILE A 67 -6.98 -5.45 -1.95
CA ILE A 67 -6.59 -5.06 -0.58
C ILE A 67 -5.29 -5.76 -0.14
N ALA A 68 -5.10 -7.03 -0.47
CA ALA A 68 -3.90 -7.78 -0.12
C ALA A 68 -2.61 -7.18 -0.71
N LEU A 69 -2.70 -6.50 -1.86
CA LEU A 69 -1.56 -5.76 -2.42
C LEU A 69 -1.19 -4.57 -1.55
N HIS A 70 -2.18 -3.80 -1.06
CA HIS A 70 -1.94 -2.69 -0.14
C HIS A 70 -1.46 -3.15 1.23
N GLN A 71 -1.94 -4.30 1.71
CA GLN A 71 -1.40 -4.95 2.91
C GLN A 71 0.10 -5.24 2.73
N LYS A 72 0.48 -5.84 1.59
CA LYS A 72 1.89 -6.10 1.27
C LYS A 72 2.73 -4.82 1.25
N VAL A 73 2.21 -3.72 0.69
CA VAL A 73 2.90 -2.42 0.73
C VAL A 73 3.13 -1.97 2.18
N ALA A 74 2.11 -2.03 3.02
CA ALA A 74 2.21 -1.61 4.42
C ALA A 74 3.23 -2.48 5.19
N ASP A 75 3.07 -3.80 5.16
CA ASP A 75 3.85 -4.74 5.98
C ASP A 75 5.30 -4.93 5.51
N THR A 76 5.54 -4.87 4.20
CA THR A 76 6.83 -5.28 3.62
C THR A 76 7.66 -4.12 3.07
N ILE A 77 7.02 -2.98 2.77
CA ILE A 77 7.67 -1.79 2.21
C ILE A 77 7.71 -0.68 3.25
N LEU A 78 6.55 -0.14 3.65
CA LEU A 78 6.49 1.00 4.58
C LEU A 78 7.02 0.64 5.97
N ALA A 79 6.65 -0.53 6.51
CA ALA A 79 7.13 -0.95 7.83
C ALA A 79 8.65 -1.19 7.90
N LYS A 80 9.34 -1.32 6.76
CA LYS A 80 10.77 -1.63 6.66
C LYS A 80 11.60 -0.52 6.02
N SER A 81 10.98 0.49 5.43
CA SER A 81 11.71 1.63 4.89
C SER A 81 12.39 2.43 6.02
N CYS A 82 13.50 3.06 5.68
CA CYS A 82 14.19 4.05 6.49
C CYS A 82 14.81 5.11 5.59
N SER A 83 15.38 6.18 6.17
CA SER A 83 16.13 7.17 5.40
C SER A 83 17.34 6.54 4.71
N ASP A 84 17.74 7.08 3.55
CA ASP A 84 18.88 6.56 2.78
C ASP A 84 20.20 6.63 3.56
N THR A 85 20.36 7.64 4.42
CA THR A 85 21.49 7.77 5.35
C THR A 85 21.54 6.65 6.39
N ASP A 86 20.39 6.12 6.82
CA ASP A 86 20.34 5.00 7.76
C ASP A 86 20.45 3.66 7.06
N ALA A 87 19.97 3.55 5.82
CA ALA A 87 19.99 2.32 5.04
C ALA A 87 21.41 1.79 4.76
N VAL A 88 22.43 2.66 4.79
CA VAL A 88 23.83 2.25 4.63
C VAL A 88 24.46 1.71 5.92
N LYS A 89 23.82 1.92 7.09
CA LYS A 89 24.33 1.46 8.38
C LYS A 89 24.10 -0.04 8.54
N GLU A 90 25.11 -0.75 9.02
CA GLU A 90 25.06 -2.21 9.19
C GLU A 90 23.90 -2.67 10.09
N SER A 91 23.64 -1.96 11.19
CA SER A 91 22.55 -2.28 12.12
C SER A 91 21.16 -2.23 11.46
N TYR A 92 20.94 -1.28 10.55
CA TYR A 92 19.68 -1.16 9.82
C TYR A 92 19.54 -2.26 8.77
N ARG A 93 20.62 -2.56 8.04
CA ARG A 93 20.65 -3.67 7.07
C ARG A 93 20.41 -5.02 7.76
N ALA A 94 21.03 -5.24 8.92
CA ALA A 94 20.83 -6.44 9.74
C ALA A 94 19.38 -6.58 10.24
N ALA A 95 18.69 -5.47 10.49
CA ALA A 95 17.27 -5.43 10.82
C ALA A 95 16.34 -5.56 9.60
N GLY A 96 16.90 -5.77 8.40
CA GLY A 96 16.15 -5.89 7.14
C GLY A 96 15.55 -4.56 6.65
N ARG A 97 16.07 -3.42 7.13
CA ARG A 97 15.65 -2.08 6.70
C ARG A 97 16.35 -1.68 5.39
N PHE A 98 15.69 -0.81 4.63
CA PHE A 98 16.21 -0.35 3.34
C PHE A 98 15.76 1.07 3.00
N GLY A 99 16.51 1.69 2.09
CA GLY A 99 16.27 3.06 1.62
C GLY A 99 15.25 3.16 0.50
N SER A 100 15.09 4.38 0.00
CA SER A 100 14.10 4.76 -1.02
C SER A 100 14.25 3.97 -2.32
N ALA A 101 15.47 3.73 -2.80
CA ALA A 101 15.71 3.02 -4.05
C ALA A 101 15.20 1.57 -4.03
N GLU A 102 15.45 0.85 -2.94
CA GLU A 102 14.96 -0.53 -2.74
C GLU A 102 13.45 -0.54 -2.50
N ALA A 103 12.92 0.45 -1.79
CA ALA A 103 11.47 0.57 -1.60
C ALA A 103 10.74 0.74 -2.95
N VAL A 104 11.26 1.59 -3.85
CA VAL A 104 10.73 1.76 -5.21
C VAL A 104 10.87 0.46 -6.02
N ALA A 105 12.00 -0.25 -5.91
CA ALA A 105 12.17 -1.55 -6.58
C ALA A 105 11.11 -2.57 -6.14
N ARG A 106 10.75 -2.59 -4.86
CA ARG A 106 9.67 -3.44 -4.33
C ARG A 106 8.29 -2.97 -4.75
N LEU A 107 8.04 -1.65 -4.79
CA LEU A 107 6.79 -1.10 -5.31
C LEU A 107 6.55 -1.49 -6.76
N LYS A 108 7.60 -1.55 -7.61
CA LYS A 108 7.49 -2.05 -8.99
C LYS A 108 6.96 -3.49 -9.06
N LEU A 109 7.36 -4.35 -8.11
CA LEU A 109 6.85 -5.73 -8.05
C LEU A 109 5.37 -5.78 -7.62
N VAL A 110 4.94 -4.86 -6.76
CA VAL A 110 3.52 -4.73 -6.39
C VAL A 110 2.71 -4.19 -7.57
N ALA A 111 3.20 -3.14 -8.24
CA ALA A 111 2.56 -2.54 -9.40
C ALA A 111 2.39 -3.52 -10.57
N ALA A 112 3.36 -4.41 -10.79
CA ALA A 112 3.23 -5.50 -11.76
C ALA A 112 2.07 -6.46 -11.42
N GLY A 113 1.80 -6.70 -10.14
CA GLY A 113 0.65 -7.47 -9.68
C GLY A 113 -0.70 -6.77 -9.90
N LEU A 114 -0.73 -5.43 -9.93
CA LEU A 114 -1.93 -4.66 -10.25
C LEU A 114 -2.31 -4.74 -11.73
N LEU A 115 -1.34 -4.85 -12.63
CA LEU A 115 -1.57 -4.95 -14.07
C LEU A 115 -2.04 -6.34 -14.52
N GLY A 116 -1.79 -7.38 -13.72
CA GLY A 116 -2.22 -8.76 -14.00
C GLY A 116 -3.64 -9.10 -13.55
N GLY A 117 -4.41 -8.13 -13.02
CA GLY A 117 -5.76 -8.32 -12.49
C GLY A 117 -6.89 -8.15 -13.52
N GLU A 118 -6.57 -7.88 -14.78
CA GLU A 118 -7.53 -7.87 -15.89
C GLU A 118 -7.37 -9.17 -16.70
N ALA A 119 -8.05 -10.23 -16.27
CA ALA A 119 -8.32 -11.43 -17.09
C ALA A 119 -9.59 -12.14 -16.59
#